data_AF-A0A380P2W6-F1
#
_entry.id   AF-A0A380P2W6-F1
#
_cell.length_a   1.000
_cell.length_b   1.000
_cell.length_c   1.000
_cell.angle_alpha   90.00
_cell.angle_beta   90.00
_cell.angle_gamma   90.00
#
_symmetry.space_group_name_H-M   'P 1'
#
loop_
_entity.id
_entity.type
_entity.pdbx_description
1 polymer ?
#
loop_
_entity_poly.entity_id
_entity_poly.type
_entity_poly.pdbx_seq_one_letter_code
_entity_poly.pdbx_strand_id
1 'polypeptide(L)'
;MVEINPAKAQDVWKDIGEHVSFEVLELTREDQAAAQAGIQEFADRSQAIIRSMRIRSAQDSLKVSIGFSNEAWEYLFPNADKPKELETFTGVSGPEYSMPATKGDISYMFVLRLKQLFTK
;
A
#
# COMPACT_ATOMS: atom_id res chain seq x y z
N MET A 1 14.46 20.41 4.75
CA MET A 1 13.76 19.17 5.14
C MET A 1 12.29 19.41 4.85
N VAL A 2 11.62 18.58 4.06
CA VAL A 2 10.19 18.74 3.80
C VAL A 2 9.46 18.30 5.07
N GLU A 3 8.69 19.20 5.67
CA GLU A 3 7.92 18.90 6.87
C GLU A 3 6.75 17.97 6.51
N ILE A 4 6.78 16.74 7.01
CA ILE A 4 5.69 15.77 6.77
C ILE A 4 4.50 16.17 7.63
N ASN A 5 3.36 16.44 7.02
CA ASN A 5 2.10 16.64 7.73
C ASN A 5 1.46 15.26 8.03
N PRO A 6 1.44 14.79 9.29
CA PRO A 6 0.92 13.46 9.63
C PRO A 6 -0.57 13.30 9.34
N ALA A 7 -1.33 14.40 9.28
CA ALA A 7 -2.76 14.38 8.96
C ALA A 7 -3.04 14.12 7.47
N LYS A 8 -2.02 14.27 6.61
CA LYS A 8 -2.07 13.95 5.17
C LYS A 8 -1.38 12.63 4.84
N ALA A 9 -0.68 12.02 5.79
CA ALA A 9 -0.02 10.74 5.60
C ALA A 9 -1.04 9.59 5.63
N GLN A 10 -0.71 8.51 4.93
CA GLN A 10 -1.44 7.25 5.06
C GLN A 10 -1.26 6.67 6.48
N ASP A 11 -2.12 5.73 6.88
CA ASP A 11 -2.19 5.18 8.23
C ASP A 11 -1.05 4.18 8.55
N VAL A 12 0.21 4.58 8.33
CA VAL A 12 1.42 3.76 8.47
C VAL A 12 2.00 3.72 9.89
N TRP A 13 1.50 4.56 10.80
CA TRP A 13 2.09 4.80 12.14
C TRP A 13 1.15 4.47 13.30
N LYS A 14 -0.04 3.92 13.03
CA LYS A 14 -1.08 3.70 14.05
C LYS A 14 -1.09 2.25 14.54
N ASP A 15 -1.66 2.04 15.74
CA ASP A 15 -1.73 0.73 16.44
C ASP A 15 -2.05 -0.48 15.56
N ILE A 16 -1.41 -1.60 15.89
CA ILE A 16 -1.73 -2.93 15.35
C ILE A 16 -3.24 -3.23 15.49
N GLY A 17 -3.83 -3.68 14.38
CA GLY A 17 -5.21 -4.18 14.33
C GLY A 17 -5.30 -5.60 14.85
N GLU A 18 -6.52 -6.07 15.10
CA GLU A 18 -6.78 -7.48 15.46
C GLU A 18 -6.64 -8.39 14.23
N HIS A 19 -6.84 -7.84 13.03
CA HIS A 19 -6.70 -8.52 11.75
C HIS A 19 -5.92 -7.67 10.76
N VAL A 20 -5.11 -8.32 9.93
CA VAL A 20 -4.37 -7.68 8.85
C VAL A 20 -4.42 -8.53 7.58
N SER A 21 -4.65 -7.90 6.44
CA SER A 21 -4.49 -8.51 5.11
C SER A 21 -3.37 -7.79 4.36
N PHE A 22 -2.49 -8.58 3.75
CA PHE A 22 -1.42 -8.11 2.89
C PHE A 22 -1.65 -8.66 1.49
N GLU A 23 -1.69 -7.77 0.51
CA GLU A 23 -1.83 -8.12 -0.90
C GLU A 23 -0.67 -7.51 -1.67
N VAL A 24 -0.02 -8.32 -2.51
CA VAL A 24 1.07 -7.89 -3.38
C VAL A 24 0.67 -8.26 -4.80
N LEU A 25 0.66 -7.27 -5.68
CA LEU A 25 0.26 -7.42 -7.08
C LEU A 25 1.41 -7.05 -8.01
N GLU A 26 1.43 -7.66 -9.19
CA GLU A 26 2.34 -7.33 -10.29
C GLU A 26 1.57 -6.64 -11.43
N LEU A 27 2.18 -5.63 -12.03
CA LEU A 27 1.69 -5.00 -13.24
C LEU A 27 2.02 -5.88 -14.46
N THR A 28 1.06 -6.08 -15.35
CA THR A 28 1.27 -6.80 -16.61
C THR A 28 2.23 -6.07 -17.56
N ARG A 29 2.34 -4.75 -17.42
CA ARG A 29 3.22 -3.85 -18.20
C ARG A 29 2.98 -3.84 -19.71
N GLU A 30 1.78 -4.23 -20.16
CA GLU A 30 1.42 -4.27 -21.59
C GLU A 30 1.11 -2.88 -22.17
N ASP A 31 0.48 -2.01 -21.38
CA ASP A 31 0.10 -0.65 -21.77
C ASP A 31 0.27 0.30 -20.57
N GLN A 32 1.24 1.21 -20.68
CA GLN A 32 1.57 2.16 -19.62
C GLN A 32 0.46 3.19 -19.40
N ALA A 33 -0.18 3.65 -20.47
CA ALA A 33 -1.24 4.65 -20.37
C ALA A 33 -2.49 4.05 -19.70
N ALA A 34 -2.84 2.81 -20.07
CA ALA A 34 -3.93 2.08 -19.42
C ALA A 34 -3.63 1.81 -17.93
N ALA A 35 -2.41 1.41 -17.60
CA ALA A 35 -1.99 1.20 -16.21
C ALA A 35 -2.08 2.50 -15.40
N GLN A 36 -1.57 3.61 -15.94
CA GLN A 36 -1.66 4.93 -15.30
C GLN A 36 -3.12 5.35 -15.08
N ALA A 37 -3.98 5.19 -16.08
CA ALA A 37 -5.40 5.52 -15.97
C ALA A 37 -6.09 4.68 -14.88
N GLY A 38 -5.81 3.38 -14.80
CA GLY A 38 -6.35 2.49 -13.77
C GLY A 38 -5.88 2.87 -12.37
N ILE A 39 -4.59 3.19 -12.19
CA ILE A 39 -4.05 3.64 -10.90
C ILE A 39 -4.63 4.99 -10.48
N GLN A 40 -4.80 5.92 -11.42
CA GLN A 40 -5.42 7.21 -11.15
C GLN A 40 -6.88 7.04 -10.71
N GLU A 41 -7.67 6.27 -11.47
CA GLU A 41 -9.06 5.96 -11.11
C GLU A 41 -9.14 5.30 -9.73
N PHE A 42 -8.27 4.34 -9.46
CA PHE A 42 -8.21 3.68 -8.17
C PHE A 42 -7.86 4.66 -7.04
N ALA A 43 -6.84 5.52 -7.22
CA ALA A 43 -6.46 6.51 -6.23
C ALA A 43 -7.62 7.45 -5.89
N ASP A 44 -8.35 7.93 -6.90
CA ASP A 44 -9.53 8.80 -6.74
C ASP A 44 -10.67 8.09 -5.99
N ARG A 45 -10.93 6.81 -6.32
CA ARG A 45 -12.02 6.03 -5.71
C ARG A 45 -11.69 5.47 -4.34
N SER A 46 -10.42 5.14 -4.08
CA SER A 46 -9.98 4.47 -2.84
C SER A 46 -10.39 5.25 -1.59
N GLN A 47 -10.28 6.58 -1.62
CA GLN A 47 -10.68 7.44 -0.50
C GLN A 47 -12.18 7.37 -0.22
N ALA A 48 -13.01 7.30 -1.27
CA ALA A 48 -14.46 7.15 -1.12
C ALA A 48 -14.82 5.78 -0.52
N ILE A 49 -14.13 4.71 -0.95
CA ILE A 49 -14.30 3.35 -0.42
C ILE A 49 -13.93 3.32 1.07
N ILE A 50 -12.75 3.85 1.43
CA ILE A 50 -12.28 3.92 2.81
C ILE A 50 -13.26 4.71 3.69
N ARG A 51 -13.75 5.86 3.22
CA ARG A 51 -14.75 6.66 3.94
C ARG A 51 -16.06 5.91 4.14
N SER A 52 -16.57 5.24 3.11
CA SER A 52 -17.78 4.43 3.17
C SER A 52 -17.65 3.31 4.21
N MET A 53 -16.53 2.59 4.20
CA MET A 53 -16.25 1.53 5.18
C MET A 53 -16.14 2.08 6.60
N ARG A 54 -15.48 3.23 6.80
CA ARG A 54 -15.40 3.89 8.11
C ARG A 54 -16.76 4.34 8.65
N ILE A 55 -17.72 4.68 7.78
CA ILE A 55 -19.08 5.03 8.22
C ILE A 55 -19.85 3.76 8.61
N ARG A 56 -19.80 2.72 7.77
CA ARG A 56 -20.56 1.47 7.96
C ARG A 56 -20.04 0.63 9.13
N SER A 57 -18.74 0.70 9.37
CA SER A 57 -17.98 -0.06 10.36
C SER A 57 -17.17 0.89 11.24
N ALA A 58 -17.85 1.91 11.79
CA ALA A 58 -17.20 2.97 12.57
C ALA A 58 -16.42 2.47 13.79
N GLN A 59 -16.82 1.34 14.35
CA GLN A 59 -16.15 0.69 15.49
C GLN A 59 -14.91 -0.12 15.07
N ASP A 60 -14.79 -0.49 13.78
CA ASP A 60 -13.78 -1.45 13.31
C ASP A 60 -12.46 -0.81 12.86
N SER A 61 -12.40 0.54 12.88
CA SER A 61 -11.19 1.35 12.67
C SER A 61 -10.34 0.92 11.45
N LEU A 62 -10.98 0.80 10.27
CA LEU A 62 -10.28 0.43 9.03
C LEU A 62 -9.15 1.43 8.70
N LYS A 63 -7.97 0.88 8.51
CA LYS A 63 -6.76 1.56 8.04
C LYS A 63 -6.29 0.88 6.76
N VAL A 64 -5.88 1.68 5.79
CA VAL A 64 -5.39 1.19 4.50
C VAL A 64 -4.12 1.95 4.16
N SER A 65 -3.13 1.22 3.66
CA SER A 65 -1.95 1.81 3.05
C SER A 65 -1.61 1.13 1.73
N ILE A 66 -1.09 1.92 0.79
CA ILE A 66 -0.73 1.52 -0.57
C ILE A 66 0.73 1.90 -0.79
N GLY A 67 1.52 0.94 -1.25
CA GLY A 67 2.92 1.12 -1.62
C GLY A 67 3.16 0.79 -3.09
N PHE A 68 4.19 1.41 -3.65
CA PHE A 68 4.68 1.15 -5.00
C PHE A 68 6.15 0.72 -4.91
N SER A 69 6.52 -0.32 -5.64
CA SER A 69 7.92 -0.73 -5.78
C SER A 69 8.72 0.30 -6.58
N ASN A 70 10.04 0.22 -6.52
CA ASN A 70 10.91 1.07 -7.34
C ASN A 70 10.60 0.92 -8.84
N GLU A 71 10.45 -0.32 -9.33
CA GLU A 71 10.13 -0.58 -10.74
C GLU A 71 8.74 -0.05 -11.12
N ALA A 72 7.74 -0.24 -10.26
CA ALA A 72 6.40 0.29 -10.49
C ALA A 72 6.39 1.82 -10.49
N TRP A 73 7.18 2.47 -9.64
CA TRP A 73 7.30 3.92 -9.60
C TRP A 73 7.89 4.47 -10.89
N GLU A 74 9.00 3.89 -11.36
CA GLU A 74 9.62 4.29 -12.62
C GLU A 74 8.70 4.07 -13.82
N TYR A 75 7.92 2.98 -13.81
CA TYR A 75 6.94 2.68 -14.86
C TYR A 75 5.71 3.59 -14.81
N LEU A 76 5.11 3.84 -13.64
CA LEU A 76 3.86 4.60 -13.52
C LEU A 76 4.09 6.11 -13.50
N PHE A 77 5.22 6.58 -12.99
CA PHE A 77 5.47 8.00 -12.75
C PHE A 77 6.83 8.46 -13.32
N PRO A 78 7.09 8.28 -14.64
CA PRO A 78 8.42 8.51 -15.23
C PRO A 78 8.91 9.97 -15.14
N ASN A 79 7.99 10.91 -14.93
CA ASN A 79 8.29 12.34 -14.83
C ASN A 79 8.20 12.88 -13.38
N ALA A 80 7.97 12.02 -12.40
CA ALA A 80 7.85 12.42 -10.99
C ALA A 80 9.18 12.22 -10.26
N ASP A 81 9.46 13.09 -9.28
CA ASP A 81 10.62 12.95 -8.40
C ASP A 81 10.55 11.64 -7.62
N LYS A 82 11.57 10.80 -7.78
CA LYS A 82 11.67 9.53 -7.06
C LYS A 82 12.13 9.74 -5.61
N PRO A 83 11.52 9.08 -4.61
CA PRO A 83 12.04 9.09 -3.26
C PRO A 83 13.50 8.59 -3.21
N LYS A 84 14.35 9.26 -2.44
CA LYS A 84 15.81 9.05 -2.46
C LYS A 84 16.24 7.63 -2.08
N GLU A 85 15.47 6.98 -1.22
CA GLU A 85 15.75 5.63 -0.70
C GLU A 85 14.83 4.57 -1.33
N LEU A 86 14.07 4.92 -2.38
CA LEU A 86 13.28 3.95 -3.12
C LEU A 86 14.21 3.17 -4.07
N GLU A 87 14.66 2.02 -3.60
CA GLU A 87 15.51 1.08 -4.33
C GLU A 87 14.90 -0.33 -4.34
N THR A 88 15.23 -1.12 -5.36
CA THR A 88 14.79 -2.51 -5.46
C THR A 88 15.56 -3.34 -4.44
N PHE A 89 14.86 -4.01 -3.52
CA PHE A 89 15.47 -4.94 -2.58
C PHE A 89 16.13 -6.10 -3.35
N THR A 90 17.44 -6.27 -3.19
CA THR A 90 18.23 -7.28 -3.92
C THR A 90 18.41 -8.60 -3.17
N GLY A 91 17.87 -8.70 -1.95
CA GLY A 91 18.06 -9.84 -1.07
C GLY A 91 19.27 -9.68 -0.16
N VAL A 92 19.29 -10.42 0.93
CA VAL A 92 20.40 -10.46 1.89
C VAL A 92 20.68 -11.90 2.25
N SER A 93 21.94 -12.31 2.17
CA SER A 93 22.36 -13.68 2.52
C SER A 93 23.38 -13.65 3.65
N GLY A 94 23.11 -14.43 4.69
CA GLY A 94 24.04 -14.72 5.78
C GLY A 94 24.64 -16.12 5.66
N PRO A 95 25.44 -16.54 6.65
CA PRO A 95 26.08 -17.86 6.66
C PRO A 95 25.10 -19.04 6.69
N GLU A 96 23.92 -18.85 7.29
CA GLU A 96 22.93 -19.93 7.52
C GLU A 96 21.58 -19.68 6.84
N TYR A 97 21.19 -18.41 6.68
CA TYR A 97 19.89 -18.02 6.13
C TYR A 97 20.04 -17.03 4.97
N SER A 98 19.10 -17.10 4.04
CA SER A 98 18.97 -16.13 2.95
C SER A 98 17.56 -15.55 2.94
N MET A 99 17.49 -14.24 2.73
CA MET A 99 16.28 -13.49 2.47
C MET A 99 16.27 -13.14 0.98
N PRO A 100 15.64 -13.96 0.12
CA PRO A 100 15.63 -13.70 -1.31
C PRO A 100 14.76 -12.49 -1.65
N ALA A 101 15.10 -11.81 -2.75
CA ALA A 101 14.21 -10.83 -3.35
C ALA A 101 13.06 -11.52 -4.10
N THR A 102 11.83 -11.13 -3.80
CA THR A 102 10.62 -11.58 -4.49
C THR A 102 9.99 -10.43 -5.25
N LYS A 103 9.37 -10.72 -6.40
CA LYS A 103 8.69 -9.71 -7.21
C LYS A 103 7.46 -9.15 -6.50
N GLY A 104 7.11 -7.92 -6.87
CA GLY A 104 5.92 -7.22 -6.38
C GLY A 104 5.98 -5.74 -6.76
N ASP A 105 4.89 -5.22 -7.30
CA ASP A 105 4.81 -3.85 -7.83
C ASP A 105 3.96 -2.94 -6.98
N ILE A 106 2.81 -3.45 -6.54
CA ILE A 106 1.86 -2.70 -5.73
C ILE A 106 1.59 -3.51 -4.48
N SER A 107 1.77 -2.88 -3.33
CA SER A 107 1.43 -3.48 -2.04
C SER A 107 0.22 -2.79 -1.43
N TYR A 108 -0.72 -3.59 -0.95
CA TYR A 108 -1.83 -3.14 -0.12
C TYR A 108 -1.70 -3.76 1.26
N MET A 109 -1.82 -2.92 2.28
CA MET A 109 -1.98 -3.37 3.65
C MET A 109 -3.30 -2.83 4.18
N PHE A 110 -4.19 -3.74 4.54
CA PHE A 110 -5.46 -3.46 5.18
C PHE A 110 -5.38 -3.90 6.64
N VAL A 111 -5.49 -2.96 7.56
CA VAL A 111 -5.53 -3.24 8.99
C VAL A 111 -6.94 -2.98 9.50
N LEU A 112 -7.51 -4.01 10.11
CA LEU A 112 -8.86 -4.02 10.64
C LEU A 112 -8.80 -4.36 12.13
N ARG A 113 -9.55 -3.63 12.96
CA ARG A 113 -9.79 -4.00 14.36
C ARG A 113 -11.24 -4.45 14.46
N LEU A 114 -11.52 -5.66 13.99
CA LEU A 114 -12.87 -6.25 14.07
C LEU A 114 -13.11 -6.72 15.51
N LYS A 115 -13.79 -5.90 16.32
CA LYS A 115 -14.45 -6.45 17.51
C LYS A 115 -15.56 -7.37 17.00
N GLN A 116 -15.28 -8.67 17.03
CA GLN A 116 -16.16 -9.71 16.50
C GLN A 116 -17.65 -9.43 16.77
N LEU A 117 -18.44 -9.42 15.70
CA LEU A 117 -19.88 -9.62 15.69
C LEU A 117 -20.21 -11.08 16.10
N PHE A 118 -19.78 -11.50 17.29
CA PHE A 118 -20.35 -12.68 17.95
C PHE A 118 -21.14 -12.21 19.15
N THR A 119 -22.32 -11.67 18.88
CA THR A 119 -23.41 -11.64 19.86
C THR A 119 -24.72 -11.77 19.10
N LYS A 120 -25.09 -13.01 18.83
CA LYS A 120 -26.48 -13.48 18.85
C LYS A 120 -26.49 -14.86 19.48
#